data_AF-A0A978TEN4-F1
#
_entry.id   AF-A0A978TEN4-F1
#
_cell.length_a   1.000
_cell.length_b   1.000
_cell.length_c   1.000
_cell.angle_alpha   90.00
_cell.angle_beta   90.00
_cell.angle_gamma   90.00
#
_symmetry.space_group_name_H-M   'P 1'
#
loop_
_entity.id
_entity.type
_entity.pdbx_description
1 polymer ?
#
loop_
_entity_poly.entity_id
_entity_poly.type
_entity_poly.pdbx_seq_one_letter_code
_entity_poly.pdbx_strand_id
1 'polypeptide(L)'
;MSFSADGQPPTSAGDDGQAILWNLNLDALMATSCDWLRDYMTNPTTPPEGKALAEGYLPPSLLQSALYWVSNRRGFLGLALRSSLP
;
A
#
# COMPACT_ATOMS: atom_id res chain seq x y z
N MET A 1 -8.83 13.84 17.09
CA MET A 1 -7.82 13.21 16.21
C MET A 1 -7.44 14.20 15.12
N SER A 2 -6.17 14.27 14.75
CA SER A 2 -5.66 15.21 13.74
C SER A 2 -4.73 14.49 12.76
N PHE A 3 -4.85 14.84 11.48
CA PHE A 3 -3.95 14.47 10.40
C PHE A 3 -3.29 15.74 9.90
N SER A 4 -1.96 15.75 9.86
CA SER A 4 -1.21 16.91 9.41
C SER A 4 -0.77 16.75 7.97
N ALA A 5 -0.95 17.82 7.17
CA ALA A 5 -0.56 17.82 5.75
C ALA A 5 0.97 17.89 5.55
N ASP A 6 1.72 18.23 6.60
CA ASP A 6 3.19 18.32 6.60
C ASP A 6 3.88 16.95 6.76
N GLY A 7 3.11 15.86 6.83
CA GLY A 7 3.64 14.50 6.98
C GLY A 7 3.99 14.13 8.42
N GLN A 8 3.63 14.95 9.41
CA GLN A 8 3.74 14.52 10.80
C GLN A 8 2.84 13.32 11.10
N PRO A 9 3.26 12.42 12.01
CA PRO A 9 2.47 11.25 12.33
C PRO A 9 1.12 11.67 12.95
N PRO A 10 0.02 10.94 12.65
CA PRO A 10 -1.28 11.31 13.15
C PRO A 10 -1.32 11.31 14.68
N THR A 11 -2.12 12.22 15.23
CA THR A 11 -2.25 12.35 16.68
C THR A 11 -3.70 12.15 17.10
N SER A 12 -3.94 11.31 18.09
CA SER A 12 -5.22 11.21 18.79
C SER A 12 -5.07 11.66 20.24
N ALA A 13 -6.01 12.43 20.75
CA ALA A 13 -6.07 12.80 22.17
C ALA A 13 -7.23 12.04 22.82
N GLY A 14 -7.00 11.51 24.02
CA GLY A 14 -8.01 10.87 24.86
C GLY A 14 -8.57 11.82 25.91
N ASP A 15 -9.70 11.43 26.50
CA ASP A 15 -10.35 12.17 27.59
C ASP A 15 -9.53 12.16 28.90
N ASP A 16 -8.54 11.27 28.99
CA ASP A 16 -7.55 11.19 30.06
C ASP A 16 -6.45 12.26 29.95
N GLY A 17 -6.55 13.16 28.95
CA GLY A 17 -5.57 14.22 28.69
C GLY A 17 -4.31 13.73 28.00
N GLN A 18 -4.23 12.44 27.65
CA GLN A 18 -3.07 11.86 26.99
C GLN A 18 -3.23 11.94 25.47
N ALA A 19 -2.12 12.25 24.78
CA ALA A 19 -2.05 12.20 23.33
C ALA A 19 -1.21 11.00 22.87
N ILE A 20 -1.71 10.26 21.89
CA ILE A 20 -1.00 9.19 21.20
C ILE A 20 -0.55 9.71 19.85
N LEU A 21 0.76 9.63 19.61
CA LEU A 21 1.38 9.85 18.31
C LEU A 21 1.53 8.51 17.60
N TRP A 22 0.85 8.35 16.47
CA TRP A 22 0.79 7.07 15.75
C TRP A 22 1.92 6.95 14.73
N ASN A 23 2.77 5.94 14.86
CA ASN A 23 3.70 5.59 13.79
C ASN A 23 2.98 4.80 12.68
N LEU A 24 2.51 5.50 11.65
CA LEU A 24 1.82 4.90 10.50
C LEU A 24 2.72 4.88 9.25
N ASN A 25 3.84 4.15 9.31
CA ASN A 25 4.61 3.86 8.11
C ASN A 25 3.76 2.97 7.18
N LEU A 26 3.20 3.57 6.13
CA LEU A 26 2.27 2.89 5.21
C LEU A 26 2.91 1.70 4.50
N ASP A 27 4.19 1.76 4.13
CA ASP A 27 4.87 0.66 3.47
C ASP A 27 5.00 -0.56 4.40
N ALA A 28 5.42 -0.32 5.65
CA ALA A 28 5.53 -1.38 6.64
C ALA A 28 4.15 -1.97 6.99
N LEU A 29 3.13 -1.13 7.10
CA LEU A 29 1.75 -1.54 7.37
C LEU A 29 1.17 -2.36 6.22
N MET A 30 1.36 -1.93 4.97
CA MET A 30 0.90 -2.64 3.79
C MET A 30 1.55 -4.02 3.68
N ALA A 31 2.88 -4.11 3.86
CA ALA A 31 3.59 -5.39 3.84
C ALA A 31 3.05 -6.35 4.92
N THR A 32 2.92 -5.86 6.15
CA THR A 32 2.41 -6.65 7.29
C THR A 32 0.96 -7.08 7.06
N SER A 33 0.12 -6.19 6.51
CA SER A 33 -1.29 -6.50 6.24
C SER A 33 -1.45 -7.58 5.16
N CYS A 34 -0.59 -7.59 4.14
CA CYS A 34 -0.60 -8.63 3.12
C CYS A 34 -0.26 -10.00 3.71
N ASP A 35 0.70 -10.03 4.65
CA ASP A 35 1.06 -11.27 5.36
C ASP A 35 -0.08 -11.78 6.25
N TRP A 36 -0.73 -10.90 7.01
CA TRP A 36 -1.86 -11.25 7.87
C TRP A 36 -3.09 -11.71 7.10
N LEU A 37 -3.40 -11.05 5.98
CA LEU A 37 -4.58 -11.35 5.18
C LEU A 37 -4.38 -12.52 4.22
N ARG A 38 -3.19 -13.14 4.17
CA ARG A 38 -2.87 -14.21 3.22
C ARG A 38 -3.85 -15.39 3.28
N ASP A 39 -4.26 -15.80 4.48
CA ASP A 39 -5.21 -16.89 4.67
C ASP A 39 -6.62 -16.48 4.23
N TYR A 40 -6.99 -15.22 4.46
CA TYR A 40 -8.25 -14.67 3.98
C TYR A 40 -8.31 -14.65 2.45
N MET A 41 -7.25 -14.20 1.77
CA MET A 41 -7.24 -14.11 0.31
C MET A 41 -7.19 -15.47 -0.39
N THR A 42 -6.61 -16.49 0.26
CA THR A 42 -6.51 -17.85 -0.28
C THR A 42 -7.75 -18.70 -0.01
N ASN A 43 -8.65 -18.26 0.87
CA ASN A 43 -9.88 -18.97 1.16
C ASN A 43 -10.78 -19.07 -0.10
N PRO A 44 -11.30 -20.28 -0.44
CA PRO A 44 -12.21 -20.47 -1.56
C PRO A 44 -13.46 -19.60 -1.52
N THR A 45 -13.98 -19.25 -0.33
CA THR A 45 -15.21 -18.48 -0.16
C THR A 45 -15.01 -16.97 -0.24
N THR A 46 -13.76 -16.50 -0.29
CA THR A 46 -13.48 -15.06 -0.35
C THR A 46 -13.89 -14.50 -1.71
N PRO A 47 -14.64 -13.38 -1.74
CA PRO A 47 -15.02 -12.73 -2.99
C PRO A 47 -13.79 -12.30 -3.81
N PRO A 48 -13.86 -12.29 -5.15
CA PRO A 48 -12.74 -11.91 -6.02
C PRO A 48 -12.09 -10.58 -5.65
N GLU A 49 -12.89 -9.57 -5.30
CA GLU A 49 -12.42 -8.26 -4.85
C GLU A 49 -11.59 -8.32 -3.56
N GLY A 50 -11.90 -9.26 -2.67
CA GLY A 50 -11.15 -9.49 -1.43
C GLY A 50 -9.82 -10.20 -1.67
N LYS A 51 -9.67 -10.91 -2.79
CA LYS A 51 -8.42 -11.61 -3.16
C LYS A 51 -7.36 -10.67 -3.73
N ALA A 52 -7.79 -9.53 -4.28
CA ALA A 52 -6.92 -8.55 -4.92
C ALA A 52 -6.40 -7.46 -3.96
N LEU A 53 -6.65 -7.56 -2.65
CA LEU A 53 -6.30 -6.49 -1.69
C LEU A 53 -4.79 -6.21 -1.59
N ALA A 54 -3.95 -7.21 -1.85
CA ALA A 54 -2.48 -7.06 -1.92
C ALA A 54 -1.99 -6.77 -3.35
N GLU A 55 -2.88 -6.81 -4.34
CA GLU A 55 -2.51 -6.69 -5.75
C GLU A 55 -2.14 -5.23 -6.08
N GLY A 56 -0.92 -5.02 -6.57
CA GLY A 56 -0.42 -3.68 -6.90
C GLY A 56 0.34 -2.97 -5.77
N TYR A 57 0.37 -3.51 -4.55
CA TYR A 57 1.33 -3.03 -3.54
C TYR A 57 2.74 -3.46 -3.92
N LEU A 58 3.65 -2.49 -4.02
CA LEU A 58 5.06 -2.72 -4.24
C LEU A 58 5.85 -2.06 -3.09
N PRO A 59 6.55 -2.84 -2.25
CA PRO A 59 7.36 -2.25 -1.21
C PRO A 59 8.49 -1.40 -1.83
N PRO A 60 8.84 -0.25 -1.23
CA PRO A 60 9.86 0.65 -1.78
C PRO A 60 11.22 0.00 -2.01
N SER A 61 11.56 -1.06 -1.27
CA SER A 61 12.79 -1.83 -1.46
C SER A 61 12.87 -2.51 -2.83
N LEU A 62 11.74 -2.77 -3.49
CA LEU A 62 11.68 -3.40 -4.81
C LEU A 62 11.68 -2.40 -5.97
N LEU A 63 11.41 -1.11 -5.74
CA LEU A 63 11.41 -0.06 -6.77
C LEU A 63 12.77 0.09 -7.45
N GLN A 64 13.86 -0.29 -6.78
CA GLN A 64 15.22 -0.28 -7.34
C GLN A 64 15.64 -1.60 -7.99
N SER A 65 14.81 -2.65 -7.93
CA SER A 65 15.19 -3.98 -8.42
C SER A 65 14.94 -4.12 -9.93
N ALA A 66 15.93 -4.64 -10.67
CA ALA A 66 15.77 -4.96 -12.09
C ALA A 66 14.66 -6.00 -12.36
N LEU A 67 14.32 -6.82 -11.35
CA LEU A 67 13.22 -7.77 -11.38
C LEU A 67 11.84 -7.09 -11.47
N TYR A 68 11.68 -5.89 -10.95
CA TYR A 68 10.45 -5.11 -11.08
C TYR A 68 10.18 -4.68 -12.53
N TRP A 69 11.20 -4.14 -13.23
CA TRP A 69 11.10 -3.77 -14.64
C TRP A 69 10.68 -4.93 -15.55
N VAL A 70 11.20 -6.12 -15.26
CA VAL A 70 10.96 -7.32 -16.07
C VAL A 70 9.58 -7.93 -15.82
N SER A 71 9.06 -7.82 -14.59
CA SER A 71 7.76 -8.39 -14.18
C SER A 71 6.57 -7.49 -14.50
N ASN A 72 6.73 -6.16 -14.49
CA ASN A 72 5.64 -5.19 -14.71
C ASN A 72 5.59 -4.60 -16.14
N ARG A 73 5.79 -5.42 -17.19
CA ARG A 73 5.74 -4.93 -18.58
C ARG A 73 4.36 -4.44 -19.03
N ARG A 74 3.29 -4.84 -18.35
CA ARG A 74 1.91 -4.38 -18.62
C ARG A 74 1.65 -2.94 -18.13
N GLY A 75 2.24 -2.53 -17.00
CA GLY A 75 2.13 -1.15 -16.51
C GLY A 75 2.91 -0.13 -17.35
N PHE A 76 4.07 -0.55 -17.88
CA PHE A 76 4.93 0.32 -18.71
C PHE A 76 4.31 0.67 -20.08
N LEU A 77 3.61 -0.27 -20.70
CA LEU A 77 2.91 -0.03 -21.98
C LEU A 77 1.71 0.93 -21.84
N GLY A 78 1.03 0.94 -20.70
CA GLY A 78 -0.09 1.85 -20.44
C GLY A 78 0.33 3.32 -20.27
N LEU A 79 1.53 3.57 -19.72
CA LEU A 79 2.07 4.92 -19.57
C LEU A 79 2.64 5.45 -20.90
N ALA A 80 3.28 4.59 -21.69
CA ALA A 80 3.86 4.95 -22.99
C ALA A 80 2.80 5.37 -24.03
N LEU A 81 1.59 4.81 -23.98
CA LEU A 81 0.50 5.19 -24.89
C LEU A 81 -0.15 6.55 -24.55
N ARG A 82 0.05 7.09 -23.35
CA ARG A 82 -0.50 8.40 -22.94
C ARG A 82 0.43 9.58 -23.27
N SER A 83 1.71 9.32 -23.55
CA SER A 83 2.70 10.34 -23.95
C SER A 83 2.82 10.55 -25.47
N SER A 84 1.96 9.93 -26.28
CA SER A 84 2.09 9.90 -27.74
C SER A 84 0.86 10.39 -28.50
N LEU A 85 -0.05 11.12 -27.85
CA LEU A 85 -1.10 11.88 -28.54
C LEU A 85 -0.71 13.38 -28.51
N PRO A 86 -0.71 14.07 -29.67
CA PRO A 86 -0.50 15.52 -29.73
C PRO A 86 -1.62 16.31 -29.06
#